data_AF-A0AAW7TEL1-F1
#
_entry.id   AF-A0AAW7TEL1-F1
#
_cell.length_a   1.000
_cell.length_b   1.000
_cell.length_c   1.000
_cell.angle_alpha   90.00
_cell.angle_beta   90.00
_cell.angle_gamma   90.00
#
_symmetry.space_group_name_H-M   'P 1'
#
loop_
_entity.id
_entity.type
_entity.pdbx_description
1 polymer ?
#
loop_
_entity_poly.entity_id
_entity_poly.type
_entity_poly.pdbx_seq_one_letter_code
_entity_poly.pdbx_strand_id
1 'polypeptide(L)'
;MAVDFVARKGLIKLDGMFDADFWAKRPNNVADVIGNPDCPRIDDGLEIGAAYEFEEEKTFTVCRKEGDFYKFMEQLAEMVGYHWRMAGADGTGPFRELFRHPGQFGTIGPVTSAKLAADFSAWDEYAQEIEKRGFYAWFTSMRKMFEYAMNDGGVWHQYD
;
A
#
# COMPACT_ATOMS: atom_id res chain seq x y z
N MET A 1 -4.38 17.79 1.74
CA MET A 1 -3.05 17.17 1.84
C MET A 1 -2.82 16.30 0.61
N ALA A 2 -1.57 16.12 0.18
CA ALA A 2 -1.24 15.07 -0.78
C ALA A 2 -1.35 13.70 -0.09
N VAL A 3 -1.42 12.64 -0.88
CA VAL A 3 -1.38 11.27 -0.37
C VAL A 3 -0.12 10.64 -0.95
N ASP A 4 0.85 10.45 -0.07
CA ASP A 4 2.18 9.98 -0.40
C ASP A 4 2.42 8.61 0.25
N PHE A 5 3.01 7.72 -0.52
CA PHE A 5 3.45 6.41 -0.05
C PHE A 5 4.94 6.24 -0.30
N VAL A 6 5.63 5.59 0.63
CA VAL A 6 7.02 5.19 0.45
C VAL A 6 7.06 3.70 0.22
N ALA A 7 7.45 3.28 -0.97
CA ALA A 7 7.71 1.88 -1.28
C ALA A 7 9.21 1.61 -1.11
N ARG A 8 9.54 0.49 -0.47
CA ARG A 8 10.91 0.06 -0.21
C ARG A 8 11.13 -1.33 -0.79
N LYS A 9 12.37 -1.67 -1.11
CA LYS A 9 12.78 -3.00 -1.58
C LYS A 9 14.06 -3.48 -0.88
N GLY A 10 14.35 -4.77 -0.97
CA GLY A 10 15.51 -5.38 -0.32
C GLY A 10 15.42 -5.37 1.20
N LEU A 11 14.24 -5.64 1.75
CA LEU A 11 14.01 -5.66 3.20
C LEU A 11 14.73 -6.84 3.86
N ILE A 12 15.57 -6.55 4.84
CA ILE A 12 16.24 -7.53 5.67
C ILE A 12 15.83 -7.30 7.12
N LYS A 13 15.22 -8.32 7.74
CA LYS A 13 14.82 -8.26 9.14
C LYS A 13 16.06 -8.11 10.01
N LEU A 14 16.04 -7.14 10.91
CA LEU A 14 17.09 -6.98 11.91
C LEU A 14 16.78 -7.86 13.13
N ASP A 15 17.80 -8.55 13.62
CA ASP A 15 17.73 -9.33 14.85
C ASP A 15 18.02 -8.44 16.06
N GLY A 16 17.19 -8.55 17.11
CA GLY A 16 17.45 -7.89 18.39
C GLY A 16 16.20 -7.40 19.09
N MET A 17 16.40 -6.86 20.30
CA MET A 17 15.39 -6.07 20.99
C MET A 17 15.64 -4.60 20.70
N PHE A 18 14.67 -3.95 20.04
CA PHE A 18 14.74 -2.53 19.71
C PHE A 18 14.04 -1.72 20.80
N ASP A 19 14.83 -1.02 21.61
CA ASP A 19 14.31 -0.12 22.65
C ASP A 19 14.03 1.29 22.10
N ALA A 20 13.53 2.18 22.97
CA ALA A 20 13.23 3.55 22.58
C ALA A 20 14.47 4.33 22.11
N ASP A 21 15.67 4.00 22.61
CA ASP A 21 16.91 4.68 22.22
C ASP A 21 17.33 4.27 20.80
N PHE A 22 17.16 3.00 20.44
CA PHE A 22 17.35 2.52 19.08
C PHE A 22 16.46 3.30 18.10
N TRP A 23 15.16 3.41 18.38
CA TRP A 23 14.24 4.11 17.49
C TRP A 23 14.51 5.61 17.39
N ALA A 24 14.99 6.24 18.48
CA ALA A 24 15.40 7.64 18.48
C ALA A 24 16.68 7.90 17.68
N LYS A 25 17.58 6.91 17.57
CA LYS A 25 18.87 6.99 16.88
C LYS A 25 18.92 6.11 15.62
N ARG A 26 17.75 5.68 15.14
CA ARG A 26 17.69 4.67 14.07
C ARG A 26 18.42 5.15 12.82
N PRO A 27 19.12 4.26 12.11
CA PRO A 27 19.65 4.59 10.80
C PRO A 27 18.53 5.03 9.85
N ASN A 28 18.86 5.90 8.89
CA ASN A 28 17.89 6.40 7.91
C ASN A 28 17.32 5.29 7.02
N ASN A 29 18.02 4.16 6.88
CA ASN A 29 17.61 3.01 6.09
C ASN A 29 16.92 1.91 6.90
N VAL A 30 16.34 2.24 8.05
CA VAL A 30 15.58 1.31 8.88
C VAL A 30 14.13 1.76 9.02
N ALA A 31 13.20 0.84 8.79
CA ALA A 31 11.76 1.05 8.94
C ALA A 31 11.15 0.05 9.94
N ASP A 32 10.18 0.52 10.72
CA ASP A 32 9.32 -0.32 11.56
C ASP A 32 8.09 -0.80 10.78
N VAL A 33 7.64 -2.01 11.08
CA VAL A 33 6.40 -2.55 10.51
C VAL A 33 5.24 -2.22 11.43
N ILE A 34 4.33 -1.38 10.94
CA ILE A 34 3.14 -0.95 11.68
C ILE A 34 1.95 -1.74 11.15
N GLY A 35 1.44 -2.67 11.95
CA GLY A 35 0.21 -3.37 11.63
C GLY A 35 -1.01 -2.46 11.79
N ASN A 36 -2.03 -2.66 10.96
CA ASN A 36 -3.37 -2.13 11.23
C ASN A 36 -4.31 -3.29 11.62
N PRO A 37 -4.79 -3.37 12.88
CA PRO A 37 -5.76 -4.39 13.32
C PRO A 37 -7.02 -4.43 12.47
N ASP A 38 -7.39 -3.28 11.91
CA ASP A 38 -8.56 -3.19 11.07
C ASP A 38 -8.27 -3.65 9.64
N CYS A 39 -7.03 -3.82 9.17
CA CYS A 39 -6.73 -4.37 7.84
C CYS A 39 -5.96 -5.69 8.00
N PRO A 40 -6.64 -6.80 8.37
CA PRO A 40 -5.95 -8.05 8.62
C PRO A 40 -5.19 -8.52 7.36
N ARG A 41 -3.96 -9.01 7.55
CA ARG A 41 -3.06 -9.53 6.50
C ARG A 41 -2.48 -8.49 5.55
N ILE A 42 -2.74 -7.21 5.76
CA ILE A 42 -2.18 -6.18 4.88
C ILE A 42 -0.64 -6.18 4.91
N ASP A 43 -0.07 -6.52 6.05
CA ASP A 43 1.36 -6.67 6.33
C ASP A 43 1.94 -8.05 5.97
N ASP A 44 1.19 -8.96 5.33
CA ASP A 44 1.64 -10.32 5.02
C ASP A 44 3.03 -10.35 4.35
N GLY A 45 3.91 -11.17 4.93
CA GLY A 45 5.33 -11.26 4.56
C GLY A 45 6.25 -10.43 5.45
N LEU A 46 5.71 -9.61 6.34
CA LEU A 46 6.45 -8.87 7.37
C LEU A 46 5.98 -9.25 8.77
N GLU A 47 6.78 -8.88 9.76
CA GLU A 47 6.46 -9.12 11.16
C GLU A 47 6.14 -7.79 11.85
N ILE A 48 4.91 -7.64 12.34
CA ILE A 48 4.46 -6.44 13.04
C ILE A 48 5.38 -6.15 14.24
N GLY A 49 5.83 -4.90 14.34
CA GLY A 49 6.70 -4.43 15.42
C GLY A 49 8.18 -4.75 15.23
N ALA A 50 8.56 -5.50 14.19
CA ALA A 50 9.96 -5.73 13.86
C ALA A 50 10.55 -4.55 13.07
N ALA A 51 11.88 -4.45 13.11
CA ALA A 51 12.66 -3.50 12.34
C ALA A 51 13.25 -4.19 11.10
N TYR A 52 13.21 -3.49 9.97
CA TYR A 52 13.81 -3.95 8.73
C TYR A 52 14.76 -2.88 8.18
N GLU A 53 15.95 -3.30 7.78
CA GLU A 53 16.81 -2.50 6.93
C GLU A 53 16.34 -2.61 5.48
N PHE A 54 16.45 -1.54 4.70
CA PHE A 54 16.12 -1.52 3.28
C PHE A 54 17.29 -1.07 2.40
N GLU A 55 17.34 -1.58 1.17
CA GLU A 55 18.38 -1.23 0.19
C GLU A 55 18.05 0.07 -0.54
N GLU A 56 16.80 0.20 -0.99
CA GLU A 56 16.31 1.37 -1.71
C GLU A 56 14.88 1.72 -1.28
N GLU A 57 14.56 3.01 -1.38
CA GLU A 57 13.21 3.51 -1.22
C GLU A 57 12.83 4.48 -2.34
N LYS A 58 11.52 4.58 -2.57
CA LYS A 58 10.95 5.49 -3.55
C LYS A 58 9.60 6.02 -3.06
N THR A 59 9.46 7.34 -3.10
CA THR A 59 8.19 8.01 -2.81
C THR A 59 7.29 8.02 -4.04
N PHE A 60 6.01 7.72 -3.83
CA PHE A 60 4.94 7.76 -4.80
C PHE A 60 3.86 8.72 -4.32
N THR A 61 3.79 9.91 -4.94
CA THR A 61 2.65 10.81 -4.79
C THR A 61 1.50 10.30 -5.64
N VAL A 62 0.61 9.51 -5.05
CA VAL A 62 -0.51 8.91 -5.78
C VAL A 62 -1.63 9.92 -6.01
N CYS A 63 -1.82 10.86 -5.09
CA CYS A 63 -2.79 11.96 -5.22
C CYS A 63 -2.26 13.26 -4.65
N ARG A 64 -2.53 14.38 -5.32
CA ARG A 64 -2.20 15.73 -4.80
C ARG A 64 -3.23 16.24 -3.79
N LYS A 65 -4.41 15.63 -3.78
CA LYS A 65 -5.52 15.97 -2.88
C LYS A 65 -6.10 14.67 -2.33
N GLU A 66 -6.20 14.59 -1.02
CA GLU A 66 -6.83 13.48 -0.31
C GLU A 66 -8.25 13.18 -0.81
N GLY A 67 -9.05 14.20 -1.12
CA GLY A 67 -10.39 14.01 -1.69
C GLY A 67 -10.38 13.30 -3.05
N ASP A 68 -9.34 13.49 -3.87
CA ASP A 68 -9.19 12.77 -5.13
C ASP A 68 -8.82 11.29 -4.88
N PHE A 69 -8.06 11.01 -3.84
CA PHE A 69 -7.71 9.63 -3.44
C PHE A 69 -8.97 8.82 -3.10
N TYR A 70 -9.84 9.32 -2.22
CA TYR A 70 -11.09 8.63 -1.89
C TYR A 70 -12.00 8.49 -3.11
N LYS A 71 -12.09 9.52 -3.95
CA LYS A 71 -12.87 9.47 -5.19
C LYS A 71 -12.34 8.43 -6.19
N PHE A 72 -11.03 8.22 -6.26
CA PHE A 72 -10.44 7.18 -7.10
C PHE A 72 -10.58 5.79 -6.48
N MET A 73 -10.51 5.68 -5.15
CA MET A 73 -10.83 4.44 -4.44
C MET A 73 -12.28 4.00 -4.67
N GLU A 74 -13.25 4.93 -4.64
CA GLU A 74 -14.64 4.66 -4.99
C GLU A 74 -14.77 4.16 -6.43
N GLN A 75 -14.10 4.82 -7.39
CA GLN A 75 -14.10 4.38 -8.79
C GLN A 75 -13.46 3.00 -8.98
N LEU A 76 -12.39 2.69 -8.23
CA LEU A 76 -11.77 1.37 -8.25
C LEU A 76 -12.76 0.31 -7.75
N ALA A 77 -13.49 0.60 -6.68
CA ALA A 77 -14.52 -0.29 -6.14
C ALA A 77 -15.65 -0.51 -7.13
N GLU A 78 -16.20 0.57 -7.73
CA GLU A 78 -17.24 0.50 -8.76
C GLU A 78 -16.80 -0.32 -9.98
N MET A 79 -15.55 -0.12 -10.43
CA MET A 79 -14.97 -0.84 -11.57
C MET A 79 -14.98 -2.36 -11.35
N VAL A 80 -14.70 -2.83 -10.13
CA VAL A 80 -14.71 -4.26 -9.79
C VAL A 80 -16.06 -4.75 -9.23
N GLY A 81 -17.10 -3.93 -9.34
CA GLY A 81 -18.48 -4.29 -8.98
C GLY A 81 -18.78 -4.23 -7.47
N TYR A 82 -17.99 -3.51 -6.69
CA TYR A 82 -18.24 -3.28 -5.27
C TYR A 82 -18.96 -1.95 -5.03
N HIS A 83 -19.78 -1.92 -3.98
CA HIS A 83 -20.46 -0.70 -3.54
C HIS A 83 -19.63 0.05 -2.51
N TRP A 84 -19.54 1.38 -2.61
CA TRP A 84 -18.76 2.27 -1.71
C TRP A 84 -19.07 2.18 -0.19
N ARG A 85 -20.10 1.43 0.23
CA ARG A 85 -20.46 1.18 1.64
C ARG A 85 -20.08 -0.25 2.05
N MET A 86 -18.84 -0.62 1.79
CA MET A 86 -18.36 -2.00 1.56
C MET A 86 -18.65 -3.01 2.68
N ALA A 87 -19.84 -3.61 2.64
CA ALA A 87 -20.07 -4.93 3.24
C ALA A 87 -19.21 -5.98 2.52
N GLY A 88 -18.48 -6.80 3.27
CA GLY A 88 -17.69 -7.92 2.72
C GLY A 88 -16.26 -7.58 2.27
N ALA A 89 -15.62 -6.56 2.82
CA ALA A 89 -14.19 -6.29 2.60
C ALA A 89 -13.26 -7.49 2.95
N ASP A 90 -13.76 -8.47 3.72
CA ASP A 90 -13.07 -9.74 4.03
C ASP A 90 -13.34 -10.86 3.02
N GLY A 91 -14.16 -10.57 2.02
CA GLY A 91 -14.44 -11.48 0.94
C GLY A 91 -13.22 -11.68 0.05
N THR A 92 -13.24 -12.74 -0.74
CA THR A 92 -12.28 -12.91 -1.81
C THR A 92 -12.57 -11.92 -2.95
N GLY A 93 -11.54 -11.49 -3.66
CA GLY A 93 -11.67 -10.68 -4.87
C GLY A 93 -10.59 -9.59 -5.01
N PRO A 94 -10.61 -8.86 -6.14
CA PRO A 94 -9.62 -7.84 -6.45
C PRO A 94 -9.67 -6.68 -5.45
N PHE A 95 -8.51 -6.14 -5.10
CA PHE A 95 -8.30 -4.92 -4.30
C PHE A 95 -8.94 -4.86 -2.90
N ARG A 96 -9.44 -5.98 -2.36
CA ARG A 96 -10.12 -6.06 -1.05
C ARG A 96 -9.31 -5.43 0.09
N GLU A 97 -8.00 -5.60 0.04
CA GLU A 97 -7.03 -5.11 1.01
C GLU A 97 -7.00 -3.57 1.07
N LEU A 98 -7.31 -2.89 -0.03
CA LEU A 98 -7.32 -1.42 -0.09
C LEU A 98 -8.63 -0.81 0.42
N PHE A 99 -9.70 -1.58 0.46
CA PHE A 99 -11.04 -1.02 0.65
C PHE A 99 -11.53 -0.94 2.09
N ARG A 100 -10.90 -1.67 3.00
CA ARG A 100 -11.40 -1.77 4.37
C ARG A 100 -11.22 -0.46 5.14
N HIS A 101 -10.00 0.10 5.10
CA HIS A 101 -9.66 1.40 5.65
C HIS A 101 -8.79 2.18 4.66
N PRO A 102 -9.40 2.79 3.62
CA PRO A 102 -8.65 3.49 2.57
C PRO A 102 -7.73 4.57 3.17
N GLY A 103 -6.43 4.48 2.89
CA GLY A 103 -5.43 5.45 3.37
C GLY A 103 -4.97 5.25 4.81
N GLN A 104 -5.48 4.25 5.52
CA GLN A 104 -5.03 3.89 6.87
C GLN A 104 -4.61 2.43 6.87
N PHE A 105 -3.57 2.10 6.11
CA PHE A 105 -3.18 0.70 5.91
C PHE A 105 -2.12 0.22 6.92
N GLY A 106 -1.42 1.14 7.58
CA GLY A 106 -0.17 0.81 8.25
C GLY A 106 0.90 0.48 7.21
N THR A 107 1.52 -0.68 7.35
CA THR A 107 2.50 -1.23 6.39
C THR A 107 1.84 -2.28 5.49
N ILE A 108 1.97 -2.13 4.17
CA ILE A 108 1.57 -3.14 3.20
C ILE A 108 2.78 -4.04 2.90
N GLY A 109 2.67 -5.32 3.22
CA GLY A 109 3.73 -6.31 3.06
C GLY A 109 3.99 -6.71 1.60
N PRO A 110 5.07 -7.45 1.32
CA PRO A 110 5.45 -7.84 -0.03
C PRO A 110 4.44 -8.83 -0.64
N VAL A 111 3.88 -9.74 0.16
CA VAL A 111 2.89 -10.71 -0.31
C VAL A 111 1.62 -10.01 -0.77
N THR A 112 1.12 -9.08 0.05
CA THR A 112 -0.03 -8.25 -0.29
C THR A 112 0.26 -7.33 -1.48
N SER A 113 1.46 -6.75 -1.53
CA SER A 113 1.90 -5.94 -2.67
C SER A 113 1.92 -6.75 -3.98
N ALA A 114 2.39 -7.99 -3.97
CA ALA A 114 2.37 -8.88 -5.13
C ALA A 114 0.96 -9.18 -5.61
N LYS A 115 0.05 -9.47 -4.67
CA LYS A 115 -1.36 -9.69 -4.98
C LYS A 115 -2.00 -8.45 -5.59
N LEU A 116 -1.77 -7.27 -5.00
CA LEU A 116 -2.30 -6.01 -5.51
C LEU A 116 -1.71 -5.66 -6.88
N ALA A 117 -0.41 -5.82 -7.10
CA ALA A 117 0.22 -5.63 -8.40
C ALA A 117 -0.43 -6.54 -9.48
N ALA A 118 -0.71 -7.80 -9.13
CA ALA A 118 -1.41 -8.72 -10.02
C ALA A 118 -2.85 -8.27 -10.31
N ASP A 119 -3.60 -7.82 -9.30
CA ASP A 119 -4.94 -7.27 -9.49
C ASP A 119 -4.90 -6.03 -10.41
N PHE A 120 -4.00 -5.08 -10.18
CA PHE A 120 -3.85 -3.90 -11.04
C PHE A 120 -3.52 -4.30 -12.47
N SER A 121 -2.65 -5.30 -12.67
CA SER A 121 -2.34 -5.78 -14.02
C SER A 121 -3.51 -6.49 -14.68
N ALA A 122 -4.33 -7.23 -13.94
CA ALA A 122 -5.49 -7.95 -14.49
C ALA A 122 -6.63 -7.01 -14.90
N TRP A 123 -6.72 -5.84 -14.27
CA TRP A 123 -7.79 -4.86 -14.50
C TRP A 123 -7.32 -3.64 -15.32
N ASP A 124 -6.11 -3.67 -15.87
CA ASP A 124 -5.50 -2.56 -16.59
C ASP A 124 -6.33 -2.10 -17.81
N GLU A 125 -6.80 -3.06 -18.61
CA GLU A 125 -7.65 -2.78 -19.79
C GLU A 125 -8.95 -2.06 -19.40
N TYR A 126 -9.65 -2.54 -18.37
CA TYR A 126 -10.85 -1.90 -17.86
C TYR A 126 -10.57 -0.49 -17.32
N ALA A 127 -9.44 -0.29 -16.64
CA ALA A 127 -9.06 1.01 -16.11
C ALA A 127 -8.76 2.03 -17.23
N GLN A 128 -8.24 1.58 -18.38
CA GLN A 128 -8.01 2.42 -19.56
C GLN A 128 -9.32 2.89 -20.22
N GLU A 129 -10.35 2.05 -20.22
CA GLU A 129 -11.66 2.36 -20.81
C GLU A 129 -12.46 3.39 -19.99
N ILE A 130 -12.14 3.55 -18.71
CA ILE A 130 -12.74 4.61 -17.90
C ILE A 130 -12.19 5.95 -18.41
N GLU A 131 -13.03 6.72 -19.11
CA GLU A 131 -12.72 8.05 -19.70
C GLU A 131 -12.43 9.17 -18.66
N LYS A 132 -11.86 8.83 -17.51
CA LYS A 132 -11.43 9.75 -16.45
C LYS A 132 -9.91 9.73 -16.37
N ARG A 133 -9.26 10.59 -17.16
CA ARG A 133 -7.78 10.67 -17.26
C ARG A 133 -7.04 10.70 -15.92
N GLY A 134 -7.62 11.31 -14.88
CA GLY A 134 -7.06 11.32 -13.53
C GLY A 134 -7.04 9.96 -12.85
N PHE A 135 -8.07 9.13 -13.07
CA PHE A 135 -8.17 7.79 -12.48
C PHE A 135 -7.11 6.87 -13.04
N TYR A 136 -6.96 6.80 -14.37
CA TYR A 136 -5.97 5.88 -14.96
C TYR A 136 -4.52 6.26 -14.59
N ALA A 137 -4.22 7.56 -14.47
CA ALA A 137 -2.92 8.01 -13.98
C ALA A 137 -2.67 7.59 -12.53
N TRP A 138 -3.66 7.73 -11.65
CA TRP A 138 -3.60 7.24 -10.28
C TRP A 138 -3.45 5.71 -10.23
N PHE A 139 -4.25 4.98 -11.01
CA PHE A 139 -4.23 3.52 -11.12
C PHE A 139 -2.84 3.00 -11.50
N THR A 140 -2.23 3.61 -12.52
CA THR A 140 -0.87 3.29 -12.96
C THR A 140 0.17 3.60 -11.87
N SER A 141 -0.02 4.67 -11.11
CA SER A 141 0.89 5.03 -10.01
C SER A 141 0.81 4.01 -8.87
N MET A 142 -0.41 3.63 -8.47
CA MET A 142 -0.65 2.57 -7.47
C MET A 142 -0.05 1.24 -7.91
N ARG A 143 -0.27 0.83 -9.17
CA ARG A 143 0.33 -0.39 -9.73
C ARG A 143 1.84 -0.39 -9.61
N LYS A 144 2.52 0.68 -10.07
CA LYS A 144 3.99 0.78 -10.04
C LYS A 144 4.55 0.76 -8.63
N MET A 145 3.82 1.32 -7.67
CA MET A 145 4.19 1.30 -6.26
C MET A 145 4.19 -0.13 -5.72
N PHE A 146 3.15 -0.92 -6.00
CA PHE A 146 3.08 -2.32 -5.58
C PHE A 146 4.07 -3.22 -6.33
N GLU A 147 4.25 -3.02 -7.63
CA GLU A 147 5.27 -3.72 -8.42
C GLU A 147 6.69 -3.47 -7.88
N TYR A 148 6.95 -2.28 -7.31
CA TYR A 148 8.24 -1.96 -6.71
C TYR A 148 8.50 -2.76 -5.40
N ALA A 149 7.45 -3.04 -4.63
CA ALA A 149 7.54 -3.66 -3.31
C ALA A 149 7.27 -5.19 -3.29
N MET A 150 6.80 -5.77 -4.40
CA MET A 150 6.18 -7.11 -4.38
C MET A 150 7.08 -8.31 -4.03
N ASN A 151 8.40 -8.21 -4.18
CA ASN A 151 9.29 -9.36 -4.03
C ASN A 151 9.85 -9.48 -2.61
N ASP A 152 10.45 -8.39 -2.13
CA ASP A 152 11.22 -8.30 -0.90
C ASP A 152 11.03 -6.93 -0.23
N GLY A 153 9.91 -6.28 -0.51
CA GLY A 153 9.66 -4.90 -0.15
C GLY A 153 8.48 -4.69 0.78
N GLY A 154 8.10 -3.43 0.91
CA GLY A 154 6.90 -3.01 1.64
C GLY A 154 6.51 -1.60 1.28
N VAL A 155 5.28 -1.22 1.59
CA VAL A 155 4.75 0.13 1.35
C VAL A 155 4.27 0.74 2.66
N TRP A 156 4.73 1.95 2.95
CA TRP A 156 4.30 2.74 4.10
C TRP A 156 3.53 3.96 3.63
N HIS A 157 2.41 4.24 4.31
CA HIS A 157 1.75 5.53 4.14
C HIS A 157 2.54 6.62 4.86
N GLN A 158 2.82 7.72 4.16
CA GLN A 158 3.51 8.86 4.74
C GLN A 158 2.46 9.83 5.30
N TYR A 159 2.40 9.93 6.63
CA TYR A 159 1.60 10.94 7.31
C TYR A 159 2.45 12.21 7.44
N ASP A 160 2.18 13.21 6.60
CA ASP A 160 2.74 14.57 6.74
C ASP A 160 1.95 15.41 7.77
#